data_AF-W2C956-F1
#
_entry.id   AF-W2C956-F1
#
_cell.length_a   1.000
_cell.length_b   1.000
_cell.length_c   1.000
_cell.angle_alpha   90.00
_cell.angle_beta   90.00
_cell.angle_gamma   90.00
#
_symmetry.space_group_name_H-M   'P 1'
#
loop_
_entity.id
_entity.type
_entity.pdbx_description
1 polymer ?
#
loop_
_entity_poly.entity_id
_entity_poly.type
_entity_poly.pdbx_seq_one_letter_code
_entity_poly.pdbx_strand_id
1 'polypeptide(L)' 'MVPDPRIERKKIYPLDFLLLIVFLSTLSGNTSWYEIEDYAEEYEEELKSLYELLTGHQLTHTKPSYDTLNRSISCLLYHL' A
#
# COMPACT_ATOMS: atom_id res chain seq x y z
N MET A 1 -23.88 12.37 -13.82
CA MET A 1 -22.42 12.37 -14.06
C MET A 1 -21.86 11.13 -13.39
N VAL A 2 -21.14 10.27 -14.11
CA VAL A 2 -20.41 9.16 -13.50
C VAL A 2 -19.17 9.77 -12.84
N PRO A 3 -18.91 9.52 -11.54
CA PRO A 3 -17.69 9.99 -10.90
C PRO A 3 -16.49 9.45 -11.66
N ASP A 4 -15.54 10.31 -12.07
CA ASP A 4 -14.30 9.84 -12.69
C ASP A 4 -13.41 9.25 -11.58
N PRO A 5 -13.18 7.93 -11.56
CA PRO A 5 -12.33 7.30 -10.53
C PRO A 5 -10.88 7.82 -10.58
N ARG A 6 -10.46 8.51 -11.65
CA ARG A 6 -9.14 9.15 -11.73
C ARG A 6 -8.99 10.35 -10.78
N ILE A 7 -10.08 10.90 -10.25
CA ILE A 7 -10.05 11.96 -9.23
C ILE A 7 -9.42 11.45 -7.92
N GLU A 8 -9.44 10.14 -7.66
CA GLU A 8 -8.81 9.52 -6.48
C GLU A 8 -7.28 9.39 -6.55
N ARG A 9 -6.63 9.79 -7.66
CA ARG A 9 -5.17 9.72 -7.84
C ARG A 9 -4.35 10.65 -6.94
N LYS A 10 -4.99 11.39 -6.03
CA LYS A 10 -4.32 12.27 -5.06
C LYS A 10 -4.06 11.61 -3.70
N LYS A 11 -4.39 10.32 -3.54
CA LYS A 11 -4.06 9.61 -2.30
C LYS A 11 -2.54 9.51 -2.17
N ILE A 12 -2.00 10.09 -1.11
CA ILE A 12 -0.58 10.05 -0.77
C ILE A 12 -0.42 8.98 0.31
N TYR A 13 0.44 8.01 0.05
CA TYR A 13 0.76 6.95 1.01
C TYR A 13 2.20 7.16 1.51
N PRO A 14 2.44 7.05 2.83
CA PRO A 14 3.79 7.01 3.36
C PRO A 14 4.57 5.84 2.78
N LEU A 15 5.85 6.08 2.45
CA LEU A 15 6.68 5.07 1.78
C LEU A 15 6.96 3.86 2.67
N ASP A 16 7.19 4.09 3.95
CA ASP A 16 7.31 3.09 5.01
C ASP A 16 6.04 2.23 5.15
N PHE A 17 4.86 2.81 5.00
CA PHE A 17 3.62 2.04 4.96
C PHE A 17 3.52 1.14 3.72
N LEU A 18 3.89 1.65 2.54
CA LEU A 18 3.94 0.82 1.32
C LEU A 18 4.95 -0.33 1.47
N LEU A 19 6.10 -0.08 2.09
CA LEU A 19 7.09 -1.11 2.39
C LEU A 19 6.56 -2.15 3.37
N LEU A 20 5.81 -1.74 4.40
CA LEU A 20 5.17 -2.65 5.35
C LEU A 20 4.21 -3.61 4.64
N ILE A 21 3.34 -3.09 3.77
CA ILE A 21 2.39 -3.91 2.99
C ILE A 21 3.14 -4.94 2.15
N VAL A 22 4.10 -4.49 1.34
CA VAL A 22 4.85 -5.37 0.45
C VAL A 22 5.60 -6.43 1.24
N PHE A 23 6.21 -6.05 2.36
CA PHE A 23 6.95 -6.97 3.22
C PHE A 23 6.04 -8.06 3.82
N LEU A 24 4.93 -7.68 4.47
CA LEU A 24 4.01 -8.63 5.11
C LEU A 24 3.31 -9.53 4.10
N SER A 25 2.91 -8.96 2.96
CA SER A 25 2.29 -9.71 1.87
C SER A 25 3.26 -10.73 1.27
N THR A 26 4.52 -10.34 1.06
CA THR A 26 5.57 -11.26 0.58
C THR A 26 5.83 -12.38 1.57
N LEU A 27 5.86 -12.09 2.88
CA LEU A 27 5.99 -13.12 3.93
C LEU A 27 4.80 -14.08 3.96
N SER A 28 3.63 -13.62 3.55
CA SER A 28 2.41 -14.44 3.43
C SER A 28 2.38 -15.29 2.16
N GLY A 29 3.40 -15.16 1.29
CA GLY A 29 3.57 -15.96 0.08
C GLY A 29 3.01 -15.30 -1.19
N ASN A 30 2.57 -14.05 -1.13
CA ASN A 30 2.10 -13.32 -2.30
C ASN A 30 3.27 -12.87 -3.17
N THR A 31 3.16 -13.07 -4.48
CA THR A 31 4.27 -12.91 -5.44
C THR A 31 4.00 -11.87 -6.51
N SER A 32 2.74 -11.53 -6.77
CA SER A 32 2.35 -10.51 -7.75
C SER A 32 1.84 -9.23 -7.10
N TRP A 33 1.95 -8.11 -7.82
CA TRP A 33 1.42 -6.82 -7.34
C TRP A 33 -0.10 -6.84 -7.13
N TYR A 34 -0.83 -7.65 -7.88
CA TYR A 34 -2.27 -7.84 -7.72
C TYR A 34 -2.58 -8.57 -6.42
N GLU A 35 -1.87 -9.66 -6.12
CA GLU A 35 -2.01 -10.37 -4.84
C GLU A 35 -1.63 -9.48 -3.65
N ILE A 36 -0.64 -8.60 -3.81
CA ILE A 36 -0.26 -7.64 -2.76
C ILE A 36 -1.33 -6.57 -2.54
N GLU A 37 -1.98 -6.09 -3.61
CA GLU A 37 -3.13 -5.19 -3.51
C GLU A 37 -4.32 -5.88 -2.82
N ASP A 38 -4.64 -7.11 -3.22
CA ASP A 38 -5.71 -7.90 -2.62
C ASP A 38 -5.44 -8.13 -1.13
N TYR A 39 -4.19 -8.43 -0.76
CA TYR A 39 -3.77 -8.54 0.64
C TYR A 39 -3.95 -7.23 1.42
N ALA A 40 -3.59 -6.09 0.82
CA ALA A 40 -3.77 -4.79 1.46
C ALA A 40 -5.25 -4.44 1.67
N GLU A 41 -6.13 -4.89 0.77
CA GLU A 41 -7.58 -4.74 0.89
C GLU A 41 -8.18 -5.70 1.93
N GLU A 42 -7.72 -6.95 1.98
CA GLU A 42 -8.22 -7.96 2.92
C GLU A 42 -7.88 -7.62 4.38
N TYR A 43 -6.66 -7.12 4.63
CA TYR A 43 -6.13 -6.86 5.98
C TYR A 43 -6.03 -5.35 6.31
N GLU A 44 -6.92 -4.54 5.73
CA GLU A 44 -6.84 -3.07 5.78
C GLU A 44 -6.77 -2.52 7.22
N GLU A 45 -7.65 -2.98 8.11
CA GLU A 45 -7.76 -2.49 9.49
C GLU A 45 -6.60 -2.99 10.37
N GLU A 46 -6.13 -4.21 10.15
CA GLU A 46 -4.98 -4.80 10.83
C GLU A 46 -3.69 -4.07 10.44
N LEU A 47 -3.50 -3.80 9.14
CA LEU A 47 -2.35 -3.06 8.63
C LEU A 47 -2.32 -1.64 9.17
N LYS A 48 -3.49 -0.99 9.25
CA LYS A 48 -3.64 0.34 9.83
C LYS A 48 -3.27 0.36 11.31
N SER A 49 -3.82 -0.59 12.08
CA SER A 49 -3.57 -0.72 13.52
C SER A 49 -2.10 -1.04 13.81
N LEU A 50 -1.49 -1.92 13.02
CA LEU A 50 -0.08 -2.26 13.12
C LEU A 50 0.81 -1.06 12.79
N TYR A 51 0.49 -0.31 11.73
CA TYR A 51 1.26 0.86 11.35
C TYR A 51 1.18 1.98 12.41
N GLU A 52 0.00 2.22 12.97
CA GLU A 52 -0.16 3.16 14.09
C GLU A 52 0.62 2.70 15.32
N LEU A 53 0.61 1.41 15.64
CA LEU A 53 1.39 0.85 16.75
C LEU A 53 2.91 1.04 16.54
N LEU A 54 3.40 0.84 15.30
CA LEU A 54 4.83 0.90 14.98
C LEU A 54 5.35 2.34 14.90
N THR A 55 4.54 3.28 14.40
CA THR A 55 4.99 4.63 14.04
C THR A 55 4.37 5.74 14.88
N GLY A 56 3.27 5.47 15.57
CA GLY A 56 2.43 6.48 16.23
C GLY A 56 1.59 7.33 15.27
N HIS A 57 1.61 7.06 13.96
CA HIS A 57 0.89 7.85 12.96
C HIS A 57 -0.40 7.16 12.51
N GLN A 58 -1.49 7.94 12.45
CA GLN A 58 -2.75 7.48 11.88
C GLN A 58 -2.80 7.73 10.38
N LEU A 59 -3.19 6.70 9.63
CA LEU A 59 -3.40 6.78 8.19
C LEU A 59 -4.84 7.18 7.86
N THR A 60 -4.97 8.04 6.86
CA THR A 60 -6.26 8.39 6.24
C THR A 60 -6.63 7.47 5.08
N HIS A 61 -5.64 6.83 4.44
CA HIS A 61 -5.82 5.94 3.31
C HIS A 61 -4.90 4.72 3.43
N THR A 62 -5.47 3.54 3.23
CA THR A 62 -4.80 2.26 3.52
C THR A 62 -4.86 1.27 2.35
N LYS A 63 -5.59 1.61 1.28
CA LYS A 63 -5.72 0.79 0.07
C LYS A 63 -4.92 1.37 -1.10
N PRO A 64 -3.60 1.13 -1.22
CA PRO A 64 -2.83 1.50 -2.40
C PRO A 64 -3.16 0.53 -3.55
N SER A 65 -3.18 1.04 -4.78
CA SER A 65 -3.35 0.19 -5.96
C SER A 65 -2.06 -0.55 -6.35
N TYR A 66 -2.17 -1.62 -7.14
CA TYR A 66 -1.00 -2.29 -7.72
C TYR A 66 -0.06 -1.33 -8.48
N ASP A 67 -0.59 -0.32 -9.18
CA ASP A 67 0.20 0.70 -9.90
C ASP A 67 0.97 1.59 -8.91
N THR A 68 0.36 1.94 -7.78
CA THR A 68 1.00 2.73 -6.72
C THR A 68 2.14 1.94 -6.07
N LEU A 69 1.89 0.68 -5.73
CA LEU A 69 2.88 -0.23 -5.17
C LEU A 69 4.06 -0.43 -6.12
N ASN A 70 3.78 -0.84 -7.36
CA ASN A 70 4.80 -1.12 -8.37
C ASN A 70 5.67 0.11 -8.65
N ARG A 71 5.07 1.30 -8.85
CA ARG A 71 5.83 2.53 -9.13
C ARG A 71 6.72 2.94 -7.95
N SER A 72 6.17 2.92 -6.74
CA SER A 72 6.88 3.40 -5.55
C SER A 72 8.07 2.49 -5.24
N ILE A 73 7.87 1.16 -5.27
CA ILE A 73 8.93 0.20 -5.01
C ILE A 73 9.95 0.16 -6.15
N SER A 74 9.49 0.21 -7.41
CA SER A 74 10.42 0.27 -8.55
C SER A 74 11.33 1.49 -8.45
N CYS A 75 10.78 2.68 -8.17
CA CYS A 75 11.58 3.89 -8.00
C CYS A 75 12.64 3.75 -6.89
N LEU A 76 12.28 3.14 -5.76
CA LEU A 76 13.25 2.84 -4.70
C LEU A 76 14.40 1.94 -5.19
N LEU A 77 14.06 0.85 -5.88
CA LEU A 77 15.04 -0.13 -6.36
C LEU A 77 15.95 0.42 -7.48
N TYR A 78 15.49 1.39 -8.28
CA TYR A 78 16.35 2.05 -9.28
C TYR A 78 17.39 3.00 -8.67
N HIS A 79 17.25 3.36 -7.40
CA HIS A 79 18.13 4.29 -6.69
C HIS A 79 19.03 3.63 -5.63
N LEU A 80 18.95 2.31 -5.49
CA LEU A 80 19.81 1.47 -4.64
C LEU A 80 20.84 0.74 -5.49
#